data_AF-A0A952RK92-F1
#
_entry.id   AF-A0A952RK92-F1
#
_cell.length_a   1.000
_cell.length_b   1.000
_cell.length_c   1.000
_cell.angle_alpha   90.00
_cell.angle_beta   90.00
_cell.angle_gamma   90.00
#
_symmetry.space_group_name_H-M   'P 1'
#
loop_
_entity.id
_entity.type
_entity.pdbx_description
1 polymer ?
#
loop_
_entity_poly.entity_id
_entity_poly.type
_entity_poly.pdbx_seq_one_letter_code
_entity_poly.pdbx_strand_id
1 'polypeptide(L)'
;MSWEQHVQQLYALDEADPAKLSMARAFLDAIGRQYLQGHEIVERGADAEVEMRGTWHGAPVRGKIDTNFALFEWEMRAPNPTATTIHLCFDEDAIPKAGAFSGANASAWEDRGAKEKEKVFFGRGYFVEATSAELPRVLAIYDALPPEVRQNLAACMVGDRISRLLVRDGGSLFLMWSDGLHQLGAGVFDRVARGAWLLGQVAFGIARVDPAPLPPPGAPPSLSGSEPMTCSYCRSRFLVRQTPSCPNCGAPPR
;
A
#
# COMPACT_ATOMS: atom_id res chain seq x y z
N MET A 1 -26.29 11.26 12.72
CA MET A 1 -24.88 11.67 12.87
C MET A 1 -24.09 10.96 11.79
N SER A 2 -23.26 11.68 11.03
CA SER A 2 -22.49 11.07 9.93
C SER A 2 -21.30 10.26 10.46
N TRP A 3 -20.70 9.40 9.65
CA TRP A 3 -19.51 8.64 10.07
C TRP A 3 -18.31 9.54 10.33
N GLU A 4 -18.19 10.65 9.61
CA GLU A 4 -17.16 11.66 9.86
C GLU A 4 -17.27 12.21 11.29
N GLN A 5 -18.48 12.53 11.73
CA GLN A 5 -18.71 13.07 13.08
C GLN A 5 -18.39 12.04 14.17
N HIS A 6 -18.75 10.76 13.95
CA HIS A 6 -18.37 9.68 14.86
C HIS A 6 -16.84 9.49 14.90
N VAL A 7 -16.15 9.48 13.76
CA VAL A 7 -14.71 9.28 13.73
C VAL A 7 -13.94 10.46 14.37
N GLN A 8 -14.41 11.70 14.19
CA GLN A 8 -13.84 12.86 14.89
C GLN A 8 -13.98 12.73 16.41
N GLN A 9 -15.14 12.27 16.88
CA GLN A 9 -15.35 12.01 18.31
C GLN A 9 -14.45 10.90 18.84
N LEU A 10 -14.19 9.83 18.07
CA LEU A 10 -13.29 8.74 18.47
C LEU A 10 -11.90 9.26 18.85
N TYR A 11 -11.38 10.27 18.15
CA TYR A 11 -10.06 10.85 18.44
C TYR A 11 -10.07 11.88 19.57
N ALA A 12 -11.21 12.53 19.82
CA ALA A 12 -11.35 13.53 20.88
C ALA A 12 -11.42 12.92 22.30
N LEU A 13 -11.64 11.61 22.40
CA LEU A 13 -11.70 10.89 23.66
C LEU A 13 -10.30 10.56 24.20
N ASP A 14 -10.20 10.36 25.51
CA ASP A 14 -8.96 9.88 26.16
C ASP A 14 -8.59 8.47 25.64
N GLU A 15 -7.30 8.12 25.60
CA GLU A 15 -6.81 6.77 25.22
C GLU A 15 -7.46 5.67 26.05
N ALA A 16 -7.71 5.91 27.34
CA ALA A 16 -8.36 4.96 28.23
C ALA A 16 -9.90 4.96 28.14
N ASP A 17 -10.51 5.76 27.26
CA ASP A 17 -11.96 5.90 27.23
C ASP A 17 -12.63 4.65 26.60
N PRO A 18 -13.49 3.93 27.34
CA PRO A 18 -14.19 2.74 26.83
C PRO A 18 -15.12 3.04 25.64
N ALA A 19 -15.50 4.30 25.41
CA ALA A 19 -16.28 4.71 24.25
C ALA A 19 -15.49 4.56 22.93
N LYS A 20 -14.14 4.64 22.94
CA LYS A 20 -13.32 4.45 21.73
C LYS A 20 -13.52 3.07 21.11
N LEU A 21 -13.44 2.02 21.92
CA LEU A 21 -13.68 0.64 21.49
C LEU A 21 -15.10 0.45 20.96
N SER A 22 -16.09 1.01 21.66
CA SER A 22 -17.49 0.94 21.25
C SER A 22 -17.73 1.61 19.89
N MET A 23 -17.06 2.73 19.63
CA MET A 23 -17.17 3.47 18.37
C MET A 23 -16.41 2.79 17.23
N ALA A 24 -15.19 2.30 17.47
CA ALA A 24 -14.44 1.51 16.50
C ALA A 24 -15.21 0.25 16.08
N ARG A 25 -15.84 -0.43 17.05
CA ARG A 25 -16.76 -1.55 16.83
C ARG A 25 -17.95 -1.15 15.96
N ALA A 26 -18.63 -0.06 16.28
CA ALA A 26 -19.78 0.40 15.49
C ALA A 26 -19.38 0.73 14.04
N PHE A 27 -18.22 1.38 13.85
CA PHE A 27 -17.68 1.70 12.53
C PHE A 27 -17.37 0.43 11.72
N LEU A 28 -16.67 -0.52 12.32
CA LEU A 28 -16.34 -1.79 11.69
C LEU A 28 -17.59 -2.62 11.38
N ASP A 29 -18.53 -2.74 12.32
CA ASP A 29 -19.79 -3.47 12.09
C ASP A 29 -20.60 -2.88 10.93
N ALA A 30 -20.61 -1.55 10.80
CA ALA A 30 -21.27 -0.90 9.67
C ALA A 30 -20.61 -1.21 8.33
N ILE A 31 -19.27 -1.22 8.26
CA ILE A 31 -18.54 -1.64 7.06
C ILE A 31 -18.89 -3.11 6.75
N GLY A 32 -18.83 -3.97 7.77
CA GLY A 32 -19.08 -5.40 7.64
C GLY A 32 -20.46 -5.69 7.07
N ARG A 33 -21.50 -5.09 7.64
CA ARG A 33 -22.89 -5.24 7.17
C ARG A 33 -23.09 -4.82 5.72
N GLN A 34 -22.39 -3.77 5.29
CA GLN A 34 -22.58 -3.21 3.97
C GLN A 34 -21.80 -3.95 2.89
N TYR A 35 -20.63 -4.48 3.23
CA TYR A 35 -19.67 -4.96 2.24
C TYR A 35 -19.33 -6.44 2.39
N LEU A 36 -19.22 -6.97 3.61
CA LEU A 36 -18.70 -8.31 3.83
C LEU A 36 -19.81 -9.35 3.97
N GLN A 37 -19.58 -10.54 3.41
CA GLN A 37 -20.44 -11.71 3.63
C GLN A 37 -20.02 -12.42 4.91
N GLY A 38 -21.01 -12.72 5.77
CA GLY A 38 -20.81 -13.46 7.02
C GLY A 38 -19.87 -12.73 7.99
N HIS A 39 -20.01 -11.41 8.12
CA HIS A 39 -19.10 -10.62 8.93
C HIS A 39 -19.30 -10.87 10.43
N GLU A 40 -18.21 -10.81 11.17
CA GLU A 40 -18.18 -10.86 12.63
C GLU A 40 -17.22 -9.82 13.18
N ILE A 41 -17.49 -9.34 14.40
CA ILE A 41 -16.59 -8.47 15.14
C ILE A 41 -15.92 -9.29 16.24
N VAL A 42 -14.60 -9.19 16.31
CA VAL A 42 -13.76 -9.83 17.31
C VAL A 42 -13.04 -8.74 18.10
N GLU A 43 -13.32 -8.68 19.40
CA GLU A 43 -12.67 -7.75 20.32
C GLU A 43 -11.53 -8.46 21.05
N ARG A 44 -10.32 -7.90 20.98
CA ARG A 44 -9.19 -8.36 21.79
C ARG A 44 -8.98 -7.38 22.93
N GLY A 45 -9.64 -7.64 24.05
CA GLY A 45 -9.75 -6.71 25.18
C GLY A 45 -8.44 -6.27 25.86
N ALA A 46 -7.28 -6.83 25.48
CA ALA A 46 -5.98 -6.42 26.03
C ALA A 46 -5.26 -5.36 25.19
N ASP A 47 -5.58 -5.21 23.90
CA ASP A 47 -4.70 -4.54 22.93
C ASP A 47 -5.26 -3.23 22.37
N ALA A 48 -6.37 -2.69 22.92
CA ALA A 48 -7.05 -1.50 22.38
C ALA A 48 -7.38 -1.64 20.88
N GLU A 49 -7.70 -2.86 20.46
CA GLU A 49 -7.91 -3.24 19.07
C GLU A 49 -9.29 -3.87 18.85
N VAL A 50 -9.92 -3.48 17.75
CA VAL A 50 -11.14 -4.12 17.26
C VAL A 50 -10.89 -4.68 15.87
N GLU A 51 -11.19 -5.96 15.69
CA GLU A 51 -11.10 -6.64 14.40
C GLU A 51 -12.51 -6.91 13.85
N MET A 52 -12.67 -6.76 12.55
CA MET A 52 -13.77 -7.31 11.78
C MET A 52 -13.25 -8.38 10.86
N ARG A 53 -13.97 -9.49 10.74
CA ARG A 53 -13.68 -10.58 9.80
C ARG A 53 -14.88 -10.82 8.92
N GLY A 54 -14.64 -11.29 7.70
CA GLY A 54 -15.70 -11.69 6.78
C GLY A 54 -15.14 -12.13 5.45
N THR A 55 -16.02 -12.20 4.45
CA THR A 55 -15.64 -12.61 3.09
C THR A 55 -15.99 -11.52 2.09
N TRP A 56 -15.05 -11.20 1.20
CA TRP A 56 -15.26 -10.29 0.07
C TRP A 56 -14.98 -11.05 -1.24
N HIS A 57 -15.97 -11.17 -2.11
CA HIS A 57 -15.89 -11.95 -3.36
C HIS A 57 -15.29 -13.37 -3.18
N GLY A 58 -15.69 -14.07 -2.10
CA GLY A 58 -15.23 -15.44 -1.80
C GLY A 58 -13.85 -15.54 -1.13
N ALA A 59 -13.15 -14.41 -0.93
CA ALA A 59 -11.85 -14.38 -0.27
C ALA A 59 -11.97 -13.84 1.18
N PRO A 60 -11.27 -14.46 2.16
CA PRO A 60 -11.27 -13.99 3.54
C PRO A 60 -10.64 -12.60 3.66
N VAL A 61 -11.31 -11.71 4.40
CA VAL A 61 -10.86 -10.35 4.69
C VAL A 61 -10.93 -10.09 6.18
N ARG A 62 -9.95 -9.33 6.69
CA ARG A 62 -9.92 -8.79 8.04
C ARG A 62 -9.69 -7.28 7.99
N GLY A 63 -10.57 -6.50 8.59
CA GLY A 63 -10.36 -5.08 8.89
C GLY A 63 -9.98 -4.92 10.36
N LYS A 64 -9.05 -4.05 10.69
CA LYS A 64 -8.60 -3.81 12.07
C LYS A 64 -8.51 -2.32 12.33
N ILE A 65 -8.95 -1.91 13.52
CA ILE A 65 -8.72 -0.57 14.05
C ILE A 65 -7.89 -0.69 15.33
N ASP A 66 -6.73 -0.03 15.33
CA ASP A 66 -6.02 0.31 16.56
C ASP A 66 -6.60 1.62 17.09
N THR A 67 -7.22 1.57 18.27
CA THR A 67 -7.93 2.72 18.84
C THR A 67 -7.03 3.74 19.52
N ASN A 68 -5.77 3.40 19.81
CA ASN A 68 -4.79 4.35 20.37
C ASN A 68 -4.39 5.37 19.29
N PHE A 69 -4.15 4.89 18.07
CA PHE A 69 -3.71 5.72 16.95
C PHE A 69 -4.81 6.02 15.94
N ALA A 70 -6.01 5.47 16.15
CA ALA A 70 -7.10 5.46 15.17
C ALA A 70 -6.63 4.94 13.79
N LEU A 71 -5.70 4.00 13.76
CA LEU A 71 -5.13 3.46 12.53
C LEU A 71 -6.01 2.32 12.02
N PHE A 72 -6.25 2.33 10.71
CA PHE A 72 -7.02 1.31 10.05
C PHE A 72 -6.12 0.45 9.15
N GLU A 73 -6.31 -0.86 9.23
CA GLU A 73 -5.62 -1.84 8.40
C GLU A 73 -6.62 -2.80 7.75
N TRP A 74 -6.41 -3.13 6.48
CA TRP A 74 -7.04 -4.28 5.84
C TRP A 74 -6.02 -5.39 5.60
N GLU A 75 -6.44 -6.63 5.82
CA GLU A 75 -5.78 -7.83 5.32
C GLU A 75 -6.76 -8.64 4.47
N MET A 76 -6.31 -9.17 3.34
CA MET A 76 -7.07 -10.10 2.50
C MET A 76 -6.20 -11.29 2.10
N ARG A 77 -6.78 -12.49 2.10
CA ARG A 77 -6.07 -13.67 1.59
C ARG A 77 -6.40 -13.88 0.11
N ALA A 78 -5.38 -13.87 -0.74
CA ALA A 78 -5.51 -14.13 -2.15
C ALA A 78 -6.00 -15.57 -2.41
N PRO A 79 -6.95 -15.76 -3.33
CA PRO A 79 -7.22 -17.08 -3.87
C PRO A 79 -6.00 -17.49 -4.71
N ASN A 80 -5.34 -18.57 -4.32
CA ASN A 80 -4.11 -19.09 -4.94
C ASN A 80 -2.88 -18.19 -4.72
N PRO A 81 -2.26 -18.25 -3.53
CA PRO A 81 -1.10 -17.43 -3.21
C PRO A 81 0.08 -17.78 -4.12
N THR A 82 0.59 -16.80 -4.86
CA THR A 82 1.95 -16.90 -5.42
C THR A 82 2.94 -16.58 -4.30
N ALA A 83 4.10 -17.24 -4.28
CA ALA A 83 5.20 -16.81 -3.40
C ALA A 83 5.75 -15.50 -3.97
N THR A 84 5.23 -14.38 -3.51
CA THR A 84 5.61 -13.06 -4.00
C THR A 84 5.46 -12.05 -2.89
N THR A 85 6.50 -11.23 -2.74
CA THR A 85 6.48 -10.07 -1.87
C THR A 85 6.58 -8.79 -2.70
N ILE A 86 5.60 -7.88 -2.55
CA ILE A 86 5.59 -6.56 -3.20
C ILE A 86 5.29 -5.50 -2.13
N HIS A 87 6.07 -4.43 -2.13
CA HIS A 87 5.92 -3.29 -1.22
C HIS A 87 5.62 -2.02 -2.02
N LEU A 88 4.33 -1.77 -2.25
CA LEU A 88 3.88 -0.49 -2.80
C LEU A 88 3.70 0.52 -1.67
N CYS A 89 4.23 1.72 -1.86
CA CYS A 89 4.28 2.76 -0.86
C CYS A 89 3.73 4.08 -1.42
N PHE A 90 3.13 4.89 -0.55
CA PHE A 90 2.85 6.30 -0.79
C PHE A 90 3.51 7.15 0.31
N ASP A 91 4.44 8.01 -0.10
CA ASP A 91 5.13 8.96 0.76
C ASP A 91 5.69 10.10 -0.10
N GLU A 92 5.14 11.31 0.03
CA GLU A 92 5.65 12.48 -0.71
C GLU A 92 7.01 12.96 -0.17
N ASP A 93 7.32 12.73 1.10
CA ASP A 93 8.60 13.11 1.70
C ASP A 93 9.74 12.19 1.22
N ALA A 94 9.40 11.00 0.70
CA ALA A 94 10.33 10.12 0.02
C ALA A 94 10.77 10.64 -1.36
N ILE A 95 10.12 11.67 -1.93
CA ILE A 95 10.53 12.26 -3.20
C ILE A 95 11.88 12.99 -2.98
N PRO A 96 12.94 12.64 -3.73
CA PRO A 96 14.22 13.31 -3.56
C PRO A 96 14.10 14.81 -3.91
N LYS A 97 14.55 15.66 -2.99
CA LYS A 97 14.47 17.13 -3.13
C LYS A 97 15.59 17.62 -4.05
N ALA A 98 15.22 18.40 -5.07
CA ALA A 98 16.20 19.03 -5.96
C ALA A 98 17.14 19.93 -5.13
N GLY A 99 18.46 19.69 -5.23
CA GLY A 99 19.48 20.47 -4.53
C GLY A 99 19.91 19.95 -3.15
N ALA A 100 19.36 18.84 -2.63
CA ALA A 100 19.81 18.23 -1.36
C ALA A 100 21.16 17.49 -1.43
N PHE A 101 22.07 17.97 -2.30
CA PHE A 101 23.48 17.59 -2.33
C PHE A 101 24.32 18.86 -2.50
N SER A 102 24.51 19.60 -1.41
CA SER A 102 25.83 20.18 -1.17
C SER A 102 26.67 19.07 -0.55
N GLY A 103 27.78 18.70 -1.18
CA GLY A 103 28.60 17.55 -0.79
C GLY A 103 28.88 17.47 0.71
N ALA A 104 28.37 16.41 1.33
CA ALA A 104 28.83 15.96 2.64
C ALA A 104 28.95 14.43 2.57
N ASN A 105 30.18 13.98 2.27
CA ASN A 105 30.74 12.68 2.61
C ASN A 105 29.75 11.52 2.76
N ALA A 106 29.31 10.94 1.65
CA ALA A 106 28.98 9.52 1.69
C ALA A 106 30.29 8.79 1.98
N SER A 107 30.43 8.26 3.20
CA SER A 107 31.68 7.65 3.64
C SER A 107 32.03 6.50 2.69
N ALA A 108 33.30 6.40 2.29
CA ALA A 108 33.82 5.30 1.47
C ALA A 108 33.75 3.92 2.16
N TRP A 109 33.21 3.88 3.39
CA TRP A 109 33.05 2.70 4.24
C TRP A 109 31.59 2.28 4.45
N GLU A 110 30.62 3.01 3.88
CA GLU A 110 29.25 2.52 3.86
C GLU A 110 29.13 1.51 2.73
N ASP A 111 29.20 0.24 3.13
CA ASP A 111 28.87 -0.91 2.32
C ASP A 111 27.38 -0.80 1.91
N ARG A 112 27.09 -0.03 0.84
CA ARG A 112 25.75 0.11 0.23
C ARG A 112 25.28 -1.19 -0.43
N GLY A 113 26.05 -2.26 -0.29
CA GLY A 113 25.73 -3.59 -0.77
C GLY A 113 24.59 -4.23 0.04
N ALA A 114 23.57 -4.67 -0.69
CA ALA A 114 22.51 -5.59 -0.26
C ALA A 114 21.43 -5.08 0.74
N LYS A 115 21.61 -3.96 1.46
CA LYS A 115 20.60 -3.46 2.42
C LYS A 115 19.88 -2.18 2.02
N GLU A 116 20.42 -1.40 1.09
CA GLU A 116 19.77 -0.17 0.64
C GLU A 116 18.62 -0.54 -0.31
N LYS A 117 17.40 -0.14 0.07
CA LYS A 117 16.22 -0.37 -0.77
C LYS A 117 16.11 0.74 -1.81
N GLU A 118 15.92 0.33 -3.05
CA GLU A 118 15.67 1.22 -4.17
C GLU A 118 14.19 1.61 -4.21
N LYS A 119 13.93 2.87 -4.56
CA LYS A 119 12.58 3.42 -4.75
C LYS A 119 12.35 3.71 -6.23
N VAL A 120 11.36 3.06 -6.84
CA VAL A 120 10.95 3.31 -8.23
C VAL A 120 9.52 3.85 -8.24
N PHE A 121 9.38 5.10 -8.69
CA PHE A 121 8.14 5.86 -8.67
C PHE A 121 7.29 5.61 -9.92
N PHE A 122 5.99 5.46 -9.71
CA PHE A 122 4.97 5.35 -10.76
C PHE A 122 4.01 6.55 -10.78
N GLY A 123 3.94 7.29 -9.67
CA GLY A 123 3.15 8.50 -9.50
C GLY A 123 3.81 9.41 -8.47
N ARG A 124 3.27 10.62 -8.29
CA ARG A 124 3.79 11.55 -7.28
C ARG A 124 3.70 10.91 -5.88
N GLY A 125 4.85 10.66 -5.25
CA GLY A 125 4.93 9.98 -3.95
C GLY A 125 4.55 8.50 -3.95
N TYR A 126 4.09 7.93 -5.07
CA TYR A 126 3.70 6.53 -5.22
C TYR A 126 4.84 5.73 -5.86
N PHE A 127 5.39 4.76 -5.12
CA PHE A 127 6.56 3.99 -5.54
C PHE A 127 6.50 2.54 -5.07
N VAL A 128 7.35 1.71 -5.65
CA VAL A 128 7.73 0.43 -5.08
C VAL A 128 9.08 0.53 -4.39
N GLU A 129 9.22 -0.18 -3.28
CA GLU A 129 10.45 -0.24 -2.48
C GLU A 129 10.98 -1.69 -2.44
N ALA A 130 12.19 -1.93 -2.95
CA ALA A 130 12.78 -3.26 -3.01
C ALA A 130 14.31 -3.19 -3.01
N THR A 131 15.00 -4.25 -2.57
CA THR A 131 16.47 -4.32 -2.77
C THR A 131 16.82 -4.43 -4.26
N SER A 132 18.05 -4.08 -4.65
CA SER A 132 18.52 -4.21 -6.04
C SER A 132 18.31 -5.62 -6.62
N ALA A 133 18.45 -6.65 -5.77
CA ALA A 133 18.27 -8.06 -6.16
C ALA A 133 16.80 -8.42 -6.42
N GLU A 134 15.87 -7.81 -5.68
CA GLU A 134 14.43 -8.09 -5.78
C GLU A 134 13.73 -7.22 -6.82
N LEU A 135 14.26 -6.02 -7.07
CA LEU A 135 13.61 -5.00 -7.89
C LEU A 135 13.16 -5.50 -9.28
N PRO A 136 13.97 -6.25 -10.06
CA PRO A 136 13.52 -6.74 -11.36
C PRO A 136 12.28 -7.63 -11.26
N ARG A 137 12.23 -8.51 -10.26
CA ARG A 137 11.09 -9.40 -10.02
C ARG A 137 9.86 -8.60 -9.60
N VAL A 138 10.03 -7.65 -8.69
CA VAL A 138 8.93 -6.81 -8.20
C VAL A 138 8.32 -5.95 -9.31
N LEU A 139 9.16 -5.36 -10.17
CA LEU A 139 8.70 -4.58 -11.32
C LEU A 139 7.98 -5.46 -12.36
N ALA A 140 8.49 -6.67 -12.64
CA ALA A 140 7.84 -7.59 -13.57
C ALA A 140 6.42 -7.97 -13.10
N ILE A 141 6.24 -8.19 -11.81
CA ILE A 141 4.92 -8.56 -11.27
C ILE A 141 3.99 -7.36 -11.29
N TYR A 142 4.47 -6.16 -10.91
CA TYR A 142 3.69 -4.94 -11.07
C TYR A 142 3.26 -4.73 -12.52
N ASP A 143 4.16 -4.94 -13.48
CA ASP A 143 3.87 -4.77 -14.91
C ASP A 143 2.91 -5.82 -15.48
N ALA A 144 2.88 -7.01 -14.88
CA ALA A 144 1.95 -8.07 -15.22
C ALA A 144 0.53 -7.83 -14.69
N LEU A 145 0.34 -6.91 -13.73
CA LEU A 145 -0.99 -6.52 -13.29
C LEU A 145 -1.79 -5.92 -14.46
N PRO A 146 -3.10 -6.22 -14.57
CA PRO A 146 -3.96 -5.59 -15.56
C PRO A 146 -3.84 -4.05 -15.53
N PRO A 147 -3.82 -3.36 -16.68
CA PRO A 147 -3.71 -1.89 -16.72
C PRO A 147 -4.72 -1.17 -15.83
N GLU A 148 -5.96 -1.65 -15.80
CA GLU A 148 -7.04 -1.12 -14.95
C GLU A 148 -6.71 -1.25 -13.45
N VAL A 149 -6.12 -2.36 -13.02
CA VAL A 149 -5.70 -2.57 -11.62
C VAL A 149 -4.58 -1.61 -11.25
N ARG A 150 -3.59 -1.39 -12.14
CA ARG A 150 -2.51 -0.40 -11.90
C ARG A 150 -3.03 1.03 -11.82
N GLN A 151 -3.98 1.40 -12.68
CA GLN A 151 -4.60 2.73 -12.64
C GLN A 151 -5.40 2.93 -11.35
N ASN A 152 -6.18 1.93 -10.94
CA ASN A 152 -6.92 1.94 -9.68
C ASN A 152 -5.97 2.02 -8.47
N LEU A 153 -4.85 1.28 -8.50
CA LEU A 153 -3.81 1.38 -7.49
C LEU A 153 -3.24 2.79 -7.38
N ALA A 154 -2.81 3.39 -8.47
CA ALA A 154 -2.27 4.75 -8.46
C ALA A 154 -3.32 5.76 -7.94
N ALA A 155 -4.57 5.65 -8.40
CA ALA A 155 -5.65 6.53 -7.99
C ALA A 155 -5.97 6.40 -6.48
N CYS A 156 -6.07 5.18 -5.96
CA CYS A 156 -6.35 4.95 -4.55
C CYS A 156 -5.14 5.29 -3.65
N MET A 157 -3.92 4.91 -4.03
CA MET A 157 -2.72 5.21 -3.24
C MET A 157 -2.53 6.73 -3.08
N VAL A 158 -2.69 7.50 -4.15
CA VAL A 158 -2.56 8.96 -4.13
C VAL A 158 -3.79 9.65 -3.55
N GLY A 159 -4.99 9.31 -4.04
CA GLY A 159 -6.24 9.99 -3.69
C GLY A 159 -6.76 9.64 -2.30
N ASP A 160 -6.66 8.38 -1.89
CA ASP A 160 -7.10 7.90 -0.59
C ASP A 160 -5.97 7.85 0.45
N ARG A 161 -4.74 8.29 0.08
CA ARG A 161 -3.55 8.35 0.95
C ARG A 161 -3.24 7.02 1.64
N ILE A 162 -3.36 5.94 0.89
CA ILE A 162 -2.99 4.60 1.34
C ILE A 162 -1.46 4.54 1.37
N SER A 163 -0.87 4.52 2.56
CA SER A 163 0.58 4.61 2.73
C SER A 163 1.30 3.37 2.25
N ARG A 164 0.64 2.20 2.36
CA ARG A 164 1.29 0.94 2.03
C ARG A 164 0.31 -0.12 1.56
N LEU A 165 0.68 -0.80 0.48
CA LEU A 165 0.14 -2.10 0.10
C LEU A 165 1.28 -3.13 0.11
N LEU A 166 1.12 -4.17 0.93
CA LEU A 166 2.05 -5.29 1.05
C LEU A 166 1.39 -6.53 0.48
N VAL A 167 2.03 -7.18 -0.48
CA VAL A 167 1.74 -8.59 -0.79
C VAL A 167 2.80 -9.39 -0.05
N ARG A 168 2.41 -10.35 0.79
CA ARG A 168 3.34 -11.23 1.51
C ARG A 168 3.31 -12.63 0.92
N ASP A 169 4.42 -13.35 1.09
CA ASP A 169 4.50 -14.78 0.82
C ASP A 169 3.38 -15.53 1.56
N GLY A 170 2.71 -16.45 0.85
CA GLY A 170 1.48 -17.09 1.34
C GLY A 170 0.20 -16.33 0.97
N GLY A 171 0.31 -15.23 0.20
CA GLY A 171 -0.77 -14.50 -0.45
C GLY A 171 -1.66 -13.71 0.49
N SER A 172 -1.18 -13.32 1.67
CA SER A 172 -1.82 -12.26 2.43
C SER A 172 -1.45 -10.91 1.82
N LEU A 173 -2.46 -10.13 1.44
CA LEU A 173 -2.32 -8.73 1.06
C LEU A 173 -2.71 -7.86 2.24
N PHE A 174 -1.91 -6.84 2.54
CA PHE A 174 -2.17 -5.86 3.57
C PHE A 174 -2.24 -4.48 2.98
N LEU A 175 -3.14 -3.65 3.50
CA LEU A 175 -3.31 -2.28 3.10
C LEU A 175 -3.42 -1.42 4.35
N MET A 176 -2.62 -0.35 4.38
CA MET A 176 -2.50 0.53 5.53
C MET A 176 -2.59 1.99 5.09
N TRP A 177 -3.17 2.82 5.94
CA TRP A 177 -3.16 4.28 5.82
C TRP A 177 -2.07 4.88 6.72
N SER A 178 -1.42 5.96 6.27
CA SER A 178 -0.50 6.75 7.13
C SER A 178 -1.27 7.59 8.14
N ASP A 179 -2.45 8.00 7.72
CA ASP A 179 -3.31 8.93 8.41
C ASP A 179 -4.25 8.14 9.32
N GLY A 180 -4.49 8.63 10.53
CA GLY A 180 -5.56 8.09 11.37
C GLY A 180 -6.93 8.28 10.71
N LEU A 181 -7.92 7.48 11.05
CA LEU A 181 -9.28 7.55 10.48
C LEU A 181 -9.86 8.98 10.52
N HIS A 182 -9.57 9.74 11.57
CA HIS A 182 -10.01 11.13 11.75
C HIS A 182 -9.39 12.11 10.73
N GLN A 183 -8.22 11.80 10.18
CA GLN A 183 -7.53 12.60 9.18
C GLN A 183 -8.00 12.29 7.75
N LEU A 184 -8.63 11.14 7.52
CA LEU A 184 -9.20 10.79 6.20
C LEU A 184 -10.37 11.71 5.80
N GLY A 185 -10.98 12.40 6.77
CA GLY A 185 -11.97 13.44 6.54
C GLY A 185 -13.26 12.92 5.90
N ALA A 186 -13.84 13.71 4.98
CA ALA A 186 -15.09 13.38 4.33
C ALA A 186 -15.01 12.09 3.50
N GLY A 187 -16.02 11.23 3.66
CA GLY A 187 -16.09 9.94 2.98
C GLY A 187 -15.14 8.90 3.56
N VAL A 188 -14.71 9.03 4.83
CA VAL A 188 -13.85 8.03 5.51
C VAL A 188 -14.37 6.61 5.35
N PHE A 189 -15.68 6.43 5.48
CA PHE A 189 -16.34 5.14 5.32
C PHE A 189 -16.14 4.56 3.90
N ASP A 190 -16.39 5.38 2.87
CA ASP A 190 -16.23 4.97 1.47
C ASP A 190 -14.76 4.73 1.11
N ARG A 191 -13.83 5.53 1.65
CA ARG A 191 -12.38 5.35 1.46
C ARG A 191 -11.91 4.01 2.02
N VAL A 192 -12.32 3.69 3.25
CA VAL A 192 -11.98 2.42 3.89
C VAL A 192 -12.60 1.25 3.10
N ALA A 193 -13.86 1.35 2.69
CA ALA A 193 -14.51 0.33 1.87
C ALA A 193 -13.81 0.11 0.52
N ARG A 194 -13.38 1.19 -0.16
CA ARG A 194 -12.58 1.11 -1.38
C ARG A 194 -11.26 0.36 -1.18
N GLY A 195 -10.65 0.44 0.00
CA GLY A 195 -9.45 -0.34 0.32
C GLY A 195 -9.67 -1.86 0.21
N ALA A 196 -10.78 -2.38 0.73
CA ALA A 196 -11.11 -3.80 0.58
C ALA A 196 -11.37 -4.19 -0.89
N TRP A 197 -12.06 -3.32 -1.64
CA TRP A 197 -12.26 -3.52 -3.08
C TRP A 197 -10.93 -3.53 -3.85
N LEU A 198 -10.01 -2.61 -3.52
CA LEU A 198 -8.68 -2.55 -4.11
C LEU A 198 -7.87 -3.81 -3.81
N LEU A 199 -7.90 -4.29 -2.57
CA LEU A 199 -7.26 -5.56 -2.20
C LEU A 199 -7.80 -6.73 -3.02
N GLY A 200 -9.12 -6.79 -3.25
CA GLY A 200 -9.73 -7.79 -4.11
C GLY A 200 -9.17 -7.72 -5.54
N GLN A 201 -9.14 -6.53 -6.14
CA GLN A 201 -8.59 -6.36 -7.48
C GLN A 201 -7.12 -6.77 -7.59
N VAL A 202 -6.29 -6.42 -6.60
CA VAL A 202 -4.88 -6.80 -6.59
C VAL A 202 -4.74 -8.31 -6.40
N ALA A 203 -5.49 -8.91 -5.47
CA ALA A 203 -5.46 -10.35 -5.23
C ALA A 203 -5.82 -11.15 -6.49
N PHE A 204 -6.91 -10.79 -7.17
CA PHE A 204 -7.31 -11.44 -8.43
C PHE A 204 -6.37 -11.10 -9.59
N GLY A 205 -5.83 -9.87 -9.62
CA GLY A 205 -4.84 -9.45 -10.60
C GLY A 205 -3.57 -10.31 -10.51
N ILE A 206 -3.02 -10.47 -9.31
CA ILE A 206 -1.84 -11.29 -9.03
C ILE A 206 -2.12 -12.77 -9.32
N ALA A 207 -3.28 -13.30 -8.92
CA ALA A 207 -3.66 -14.69 -9.20
C ALA A 207 -3.78 -14.99 -10.71
N ARG A 208 -4.02 -13.97 -11.54
CA ARG A 208 -4.08 -14.07 -13.01
C ARG A 208 -2.74 -13.83 -13.69
N VAL A 209 -1.73 -13.34 -12.97
CA VAL A 209 -0.36 -13.36 -13.46
C VAL A 209 0.04 -14.82 -13.50
N ASP A 210 -0.17 -15.43 -14.67
CA ASP A 210 0.29 -16.77 -15.00
C ASP A 210 1.74 -16.88 -14.51
N PRO A 211 2.12 -17.91 -13.74
CA PRO A 211 3.51 -18.17 -13.42
C PRO A 211 4.25 -18.65 -14.69
N ALA A 212 4.19 -17.90 -15.79
CA ALA A 212 5.33 -17.81 -16.68
C ALA A 212 6.53 -17.62 -15.76
N PRO A 213 7.49 -18.57 -15.73
CA PRO A 213 8.34 -18.78 -14.58
C PRO A 213 8.98 -17.46 -14.23
N LEU A 214 8.51 -16.87 -13.11
CA LEU A 214 9.11 -15.67 -12.56
C LEU A 214 10.59 -16.02 -12.47
N PRO A 215 11.49 -15.17 -13.01
CA PRO A 215 12.91 -15.49 -13.02
C PRO A 215 13.30 -15.93 -11.60
N PRO A 216 13.95 -17.10 -11.45
CA PRO A 216 14.28 -17.61 -10.13
C PRO A 216 15.08 -16.55 -9.36
N PRO A 217 15.04 -16.53 -8.02
CA PRO A 217 15.86 -15.63 -7.23
C PRO A 217 17.32 -15.71 -7.71
N GLY A 218 17.86 -14.62 -8.24
CA GLY A 218 19.22 -14.56 -8.80
C GLY A 218 19.36 -14.87 -10.30
N ALA A 219 18.28 -15.13 -11.04
CA ALA A 219 18.34 -15.13 -12.50
C ALA A 219 18.68 -13.72 -13.01
N PRO A 220 19.54 -13.60 -14.03
CA PRO A 220 19.82 -12.32 -14.66
C PRO A 220 18.49 -11.72 -15.15
N PRO A 221 18.24 -10.43 -14.92
CA PRO A 221 17.00 -9.80 -15.34
C PRO A 221 16.83 -10.02 -16.85
N SER A 222 15.73 -10.63 -17.27
CA SER A 222 15.39 -10.64 -18.69
C SER A 222 15.07 -9.20 -19.08
N LEU A 223 16.03 -8.55 -19.72
CA LEU A 223 16.06 -7.13 -20.08
C LEU A 223 14.99 -6.67 -21.09
N SER A 224 13.88 -7.40 -21.25
CA SER A 224 12.80 -6.98 -22.13
C SER A 224 11.81 -6.07 -21.41
N GLY A 225 12.29 -4.85 -21.09
CA GLY A 225 11.52 -3.63 -20.86
C GLY A 225 11.11 -3.37 -19.40
N SER A 226 11.68 -2.42 -18.66
CA SER A 226 12.59 -1.32 -18.97
C SER A 226 13.38 -1.02 -17.69
N GLU A 227 14.67 -0.79 -17.77
CA GLU A 227 15.46 -0.38 -16.60
C GLU A 227 14.94 0.95 -16.03
N PRO A 228 14.85 1.14 -14.69
CA PRO A 228 14.45 2.41 -14.11
C PRO A 228 15.41 3.55 -14.50
N MET A 229 14.87 4.58 -15.14
CA MET A 229 15.60 5.79 -15.53
C MET A 229 15.63 6.78 -14.38
N THR A 230 16.63 7.65 -14.33
CA THR A 230 16.74 8.67 -13.27
C THR A 230 16.28 10.03 -13.78
N CYS A 231 15.42 10.71 -13.02
CA CYS A 231 15.00 12.06 -13.35
C CYS A 231 16.19 13.02 -13.30
N SER A 232 16.35 13.81 -14.37
CA SER A 232 17.37 14.85 -14.49
C SER A 232 17.32 15.94 -13.41
N TYR A 233 16.13 16.20 -12.86
CA TYR A 233 15.87 17.31 -11.95
C TYR A 233 15.78 16.86 -10.49
N CYS A 234 14.80 16.01 -10.16
CA CYS A 234 14.56 15.54 -8.79
C CYS A 234 15.20 14.18 -8.48
N ARG A 235 15.98 13.59 -9.39
CA ARG A 235 16.67 12.29 -9.20
C ARG A 235 15.77 11.09 -8.86
N SER A 236 14.45 11.23 -8.95
CA SER A 236 13.51 10.13 -8.81
C SER A 236 13.76 9.07 -9.87
N ARG A 237 13.75 7.79 -9.50
CA ARG A 237 13.84 6.68 -10.46
C ARG A 237 12.45 6.26 -10.91
N PHE A 238 12.24 6.03 -12.21
CA PHE A 238 10.91 5.71 -12.75
C PHE A 238 11.01 4.94 -14.09
N LEU A 239 9.93 4.32 -14.51
CA LEU A 239 9.85 3.58 -15.77
C LEU A 239 9.25 4.46 -16.89
N VAL A 240 10.04 4.76 -17.93
CA VAL A 240 9.59 5.63 -19.05
C VAL A 240 8.39 5.05 -19.80
N ARG A 241 8.30 3.71 -19.88
CA ARG A 241 7.16 3.03 -20.49
C ARG A 241 5.85 3.28 -19.73
N GLN A 242 5.91 3.51 -18.43
CA GLN A 242 4.75 3.81 -17.59
C GLN A 242 4.41 5.31 -17.64
N THR A 243 5.43 6.17 -17.61
CA THR A 243 5.26 7.63 -17.60
C THR A 243 6.35 8.27 -18.48
N PRO A 244 5.98 8.99 -19.57
CA PRO A 244 6.96 9.55 -20.52
C PRO A 244 7.84 10.65 -19.89
N SER A 245 7.40 11.21 -18.76
CA SER A 245 8.09 12.21 -17.95
C SER A 245 8.18 11.74 -16.49
N CYS A 246 9.07 12.35 -15.71
CA CYS A 246 9.18 12.04 -14.29
C CYS A 246 7.84 12.23 -13.56
N PRO A 247 7.32 11.21 -12.86
CA PRO A 247 6.02 11.27 -12.20
C PRO A 247 5.97 12.27 -11.03
N ASN A 248 7.12 12.67 -10.48
CA ASN A 248 7.20 13.58 -9.34
C ASN A 248 7.32 15.07 -9.74
N CYS A 249 7.98 15.37 -10.86
CA CYS A 249 8.28 16.77 -11.23
C CYS A 249 8.03 17.12 -12.71
N GLY A 250 7.63 16.17 -13.55
CA GLY A 250 7.36 16.39 -14.97
C GLY A 250 8.59 16.55 -15.87
N ALA A 251 9.82 16.57 -15.31
CA ALA A 251 11.05 16.68 -16.10
C ALA A 251 11.33 15.40 -16.93
N PRO A 252 12.03 15.51 -18.07
CA PRO A 252 12.36 14.35 -18.91
C PRO A 252 13.34 13.37 -18.21
N PRO A 253 13.31 12.08 -18.58
CA PRO A 253 14.27 11.07 -18.13
C PRO A 253 15.71 11.40 -18.58
N ARG A 254 16.69 10.87 -17.85
CA ARG A 254 18.11 10.81 -18.23
C ARG A 254 18.63 9.40 -18.09
#